data_AF-A0A140G018-F1
#
_entry.id   AF-A0A140G018-F1
#
_cell.length_a   1.000
_cell.length_b   1.000
_cell.length_c   1.000
_cell.angle_alpha   90.00
_cell.angle_beta   90.00
_cell.angle_gamma   90.00
#
_symmetry.space_group_name_H-M   'P 1'
#
loop_
_entity.id
_entity.type
_entity.pdbx_description
1 polymer ?
#
loop_
_entity_poly.entity_id
_entity_poly.type
_entity_poly.pdbx_seq_one_letter_code
_entity_poly.pdbx_strand_id
1 'polypeptide(L)' 'RLDKDVLFYAFYYQQGTYQQYLAARELKKQSWRYHKKYNTWFQRHEEPKITTDE' A
#
# COMPACT_ATOMS: atom_id res chain seq x y z
N ARG A 1 13.63 -9.07 2.20
CA ARG A 1 12.36 -8.35 2.01
C ARG A 1 12.65 -7.16 1.10
N LEU A 2 11.82 -6.88 0.09
CA LEU A 2 12.04 -5.73 -0.79
C LEU A 2 11.73 -4.43 -0.04
N ASP A 3 12.44 -3.37 -0.42
CA ASP A 3 12.21 -2.04 0.11
C ASP A 3 10.87 -1.46 -0.38
N LYS A 4 10.28 -0.56 0.40
CA LYS A 4 8.99 0.08 0.10
C LYS A 4 9.05 0.84 -1.21
N ASP A 5 10.17 1.52 -1.50
CA ASP A 5 10.35 2.27 -2.74
C ASP A 5 10.24 1.37 -3.98
N VAL A 6 10.81 0.16 -3.91
CA VAL A 6 10.72 -0.84 -4.99
C VAL A 6 9.27 -1.34 -5.13
N LEU A 7 8.59 -1.58 -4.01
CA LEU A 7 7.19 -2.03 -4.02
C LEU A 7 6.26 -0.95 -4.59
N PHE A 8 6.46 0.32 -4.22
CA PHE A 8 5.69 1.43 -4.79
C PHE A 8 5.99 1.61 -6.27
N TYR A 9 7.27 1.53 -6.66
CA TYR A 9 7.65 1.59 -8.06
C TYR A 9 6.95 0.51 -8.88
N ALA A 10 7.02 -0.75 -8.44
CA ALA A 10 6.34 -1.86 -9.11
C ALA A 10 4.81 -1.67 -9.14
N PHE A 11 4.22 -1.12 -8.08
CA PHE A 11 2.77 -0.90 -8.03
C PHE A 11 2.30 0.19 -9.01
N TYR A 12 3.03 1.30 -9.12
CA TYR A 12 2.64 2.46 -9.93
C TYR A 12 3.07 2.37 -11.39
N TYR A 13 4.23 1.79 -11.68
CA TYR A 13 4.84 1.79 -13.02
C TYR A 13 4.73 0.45 -13.77
N GLN A 14 4.26 -0.63 -13.13
CA GLN A 14 4.00 -1.93 -13.79
C GLN A 14 2.52 -2.31 -13.73
N GLN A 15 1.63 -1.39 -14.10
CA GLN A 15 0.18 -1.57 -13.98
C GLN A 15 -0.34 -2.73 -14.85
N GLY A 16 -1.34 -3.45 -14.35
CA GLY A 16 -1.98 -4.56 -15.07
C GLY A 16 -1.17 -5.86 -15.09
N THR A 17 -0.03 -5.89 -14.39
CA THR A 17 0.86 -7.06 -14.34
C THR A 17 0.70 -7.85 -13.04
N TYR A 18 1.18 -9.09 -13.04
CA TYR A 18 1.24 -9.90 -11.83
C TYR A 18 2.15 -9.29 -10.76
N GLN A 19 3.19 -8.56 -11.17
CA GLN A 19 4.13 -7.87 -10.31
C GLN A 19 3.44 -6.78 -9.49
N GLN A 20 2.51 -6.02 -10.09
CA GLN A 20 1.68 -5.05 -9.36
C GLN A 20 0.87 -5.75 -8.25
N TYR A 21 0.28 -6.90 -8.53
CA TYR A 21 -0.46 -7.69 -7.53
C TYR A 21 0.46 -8.15 -6.39
N LEU A 22 1.65 -8.68 -6.72
CA LEU A 22 2.62 -9.10 -5.71
C LEU A 22 3.11 -7.94 -4.84
N ALA A 23 3.37 -6.78 -5.44
CA ALA A 23 3.75 -5.57 -4.73
C ALA A 23 2.64 -5.10 -3.78
N ALA A 24 1.39 -5.04 -4.25
CA ALA A 24 0.24 -4.71 -3.42
C ALA A 24 0.06 -5.69 -2.24
N ARG A 25 0.28 -6.99 -2.48
CA ARG A 25 0.20 -8.04 -1.45
C ARG A 25 1.27 -7.85 -0.39
N GLU A 26 2.50 -7.53 -0.77
CA GLU A 26 3.61 -7.32 0.17
C GLU A 26 3.44 -6.00 0.96
N LEU A 27 2.96 -4.92 0.33
CA LEU A 27 2.61 -3.67 1.01
C LEU A 27 1.52 -3.91 2.08
N LYS A 28 0.48 -4.68 1.77
CA LYS A 28 -0.56 -5.05 2.75
C LYS A 28 0.00 -5.82 3.95
N LYS A 29 0.95 -6.74 3.73
CA LYS A 29 1.67 -7.46 4.80
C LYS A 29 2.54 -6.55 5.65
N GLN A 30 2.98 -5.42 5.11
CA GLN A 30 3.69 -4.36 5.81
C GLN A 30 2.74 -3.33 6.45
N SER A 31 1.46 -3.66 6.62
CA SER A 31 0.44 -2.78 7.20
C SER A 31 0.17 -1.50 6.41
N TRP A 32 0.50 -1.46 5.12
CA TRP A 32 0.05 -0.39 4.22
C TRP A 32 -1.39 -0.65 3.75
N ARG A 33 -2.12 0.44 3.50
CA ARG A 33 -3.50 0.44 3.00
C ARG A 33 -3.62 1.39 1.82
N TYR A 34 -4.22 0.92 0.73
CA TYR A 34 -4.40 1.71 -0.48
C TYR A 34 -5.72 2.50 -0.43
N HIS A 35 -5.66 3.80 -0.66
CA HIS A 35 -6.81 4.67 -0.69
C HIS A 35 -7.19 5.02 -2.14
N LYS A 36 -8.32 4.50 -2.63
CA LYS A 36 -8.74 4.65 -4.04
C LYS A 36 -8.94 6.09 -4.48
N LYS A 37 -9.48 6.96 -3.62
CA LYS A 37 -9.69 8.39 -3.95
C LYS A 37 -8.38 9.14 -4.24
N TYR A 38 -7.32 8.83 -3.49
CA TYR A 38 -6.04 9.53 -3.58
C TYR A 38 -5.04 8.76 -4.47
N ASN A 39 -5.36 7.52 -4.82
CA ASN A 39 -4.44 6.59 -5.46
C ASN A 39 -3.10 6.47 -4.72
N THR A 40 -3.16 6.48 -3.38
CA THR A 40 -1.98 6.53 -2.51
C THR A 40 -2.05 5.45 -1.45
N TRP A 41 -0.88 4.89 -1.10
CA TRP A 41 -0.72 3.99 0.03
C TRP A 41 -0.45 4.78 1.31
N PHE A 42 -1.16 4.44 2.38
CA PHE A 42 -1.00 5.01 3.71
C PHE A 42 -0.60 3.93 4.72
N GLN A 43 0.25 4.31 5.67
CA GLN A 43 0.59 3.50 6.83
C GLN A 43 0.31 4.35 8.07
N ARG A 44 -0.22 3.74 9.12
CA ARG A 44 -0.38 4.40 10.42
C ARG A 44 1.00 4.67 11.00
N HIS A 45 1.32 5.94 11.28
CA HIS A 45 2.53 6.31 12.02
C HIS A 45 2.39 5.92 13.50
N GLU A 46 1.18 6.09 14.04
CA GLU A 46 0.79 5.79 15.42
C GLU A 46 -0.64 5.20 15.44
N GLU A 47 -1.05 4.66 16.59
CA GLU A 47 -2.43 4.23 16.78
C GLU A 47 -3.41 5.40 16.61
N PRO A 48 -4.55 5.19 15.92
CA PRO A 48 -5.53 6.25 15.72
C PRO A 48 -6.16 6.61 17.06
N LYS A 49 -6.21 7.91 17.38
CA LYS A 49 -6.85 8.42 18.60
C LYS A 49 -8.38 8.22 18.59
N ILE A 50 -8.96 8.18 17.39
CA ILE A 50 -10.39 8.02 17.16
C ILE A 50 -10.55 7.08 15.97
N THR A 51 -11.35 6.04 16.13
CA THR A 51 -11.83 5.18 15.05
C THR A 51 -13.35 5.27 15.01
N THR A 52 -13.90 5.64 13.87
CA THR A 52 -15.35 5.56 13.59
C THR A 52 -15.62 4.32 12.75
N ASP A 53 -16.80 3.72 12.91
CA ASP A 53 -17.22 2.52 12.17
C ASP A 53 -17.84 2.81 10.78
N GLU A 54 -17.89 4.09 10.38
CA GLU A 54 -18.36 4.54 9.05
C GLU A 54 -17.23 4.67 8.01
#